data_AF-A0A8X6MIG3-F1
#
_entry.id   AF-A0A8X6MIG3-F1
#
_cell.length_a   1.000
_cell.length_b   1.000
_cell.length_c   1.000
_cell.angle_alpha   90.00
_cell.angle_beta   90.00
_cell.angle_gamma   90.00
#
_symmetry.space_group_name_H-M   'P 1'
#
loop_
_entity.id
_entity.type
_entity.pdbx_description
1 polymer ?
#
loop_
_entity_poly.entity_id
_entity_poly.type
_entity_poly.pdbx_seq_one_letter_code
_entity_poly.pdbx_strand_id
1 'polypeptide(L)'
;MEFEFETRAVHCGEDPSRSRLEKKSIVFDSLDDELRVIDGNSKQKLEKSIASLEHAKYGLCYPSGTAAVTSISMMVEDGEHVVIFDSVYHGTRTYLKIREGLGKSKK
;
A
#
# COMPACT_ATOMS: atom_id res chain seq x y z
N MET A 1 12.91 10.69 21.31
CA MET A 1 11.75 11.44 21.83
C MET A 1 10.55 10.93 21.05
N GLU A 2 9.58 10.33 21.73
CA GLU A 2 8.36 9.83 21.10
C GLU A 2 7.34 10.98 21.11
N PHE A 3 6.78 11.29 19.94
CA PHE A 3 5.81 12.38 19.79
C PHE A 3 4.39 11.82 19.88
N GLU A 4 3.45 12.59 20.44
CA GLU A 4 2.02 12.25 20.50
C GLU A 4 1.37 12.15 19.11
N PHE A 5 0.24 11.45 19.02
CA PHE A 5 -0.46 11.18 17.75
C PHE A 5 -0.74 12.45 16.94
N GLU A 6 -1.23 13.51 17.59
CA GLU A 6 -1.59 14.78 16.96
C GLU A 6 -0.37 15.46 16.33
N THR A 7 0.78 15.36 16.99
CA THR A 7 2.05 15.90 16.47
C THR A 7 2.48 15.12 15.23
N ARG A 8 2.38 13.79 15.28
CA ARG A 8 2.74 12.92 14.15
C ARG A 8 1.80 13.13 12.96
N ALA A 9 0.51 13.33 13.19
CA ALA A 9 -0.49 13.55 12.14
C ALA A 9 -0.21 14.79 11.28
N VAL A 10 0.41 15.81 11.85
CA VAL A 10 0.71 17.07 11.15
C VAL A 10 2.12 17.07 10.55
N HIS A 11 3.11 16.51 11.26
CA HIS A 11 4.51 16.71 10.92
C HIS A 11 5.20 15.50 10.28
N CYS A 12 4.71 14.28 10.49
CA CYS A 12 5.38 13.11 9.92
C CYS A 12 5.19 13.03 8.41
N GLY A 13 6.24 12.61 7.71
CA GLY A 13 6.27 12.53 6.25
C GLY A 13 6.64 13.85 5.56
N GLU A 14 6.52 14.99 6.24
CA GLU A 14 6.98 16.28 5.71
C GLU A 14 8.50 16.48 5.93
N ASP A 15 9.14 17.06 4.93
CA ASP A 15 10.55 17.45 4.98
C ASP A 15 10.64 18.95 4.66
N PRO A 16 10.88 19.82 5.66
CA PRO A 16 10.94 21.27 5.47
C PRO A 16 12.07 21.71 4.54
N SER A 17 13.11 20.89 4.38
CA SER A 17 14.24 21.18 3.49
C SER A 17 13.92 20.97 2.02
N ARG A 18 12.85 20.24 1.70
CA ARG A 18 12.39 20.02 0.32
C ARG A 18 11.44 21.12 -0.13
N SER A 19 11.66 21.62 -1.34
CA SER A 19 10.79 22.60 -1.98
C SER A 19 9.39 22.03 -2.17
N ARG A 20 8.35 22.74 -1.69
CA ARG A 20 6.94 22.41 -1.94
C ARG A 20 6.59 22.40 -3.44
N LEU A 21 7.45 22.98 -4.29
CA LEU A 21 7.30 23.15 -5.72
C LEU A 21 8.13 22.14 -6.54
N GLU A 22 8.73 21.11 -5.94
CA GLU A 22 9.41 20.06 -6.71
C GLU A 22 8.46 19.50 -7.78
N LYS A 23 8.82 19.72 -9.05
CA LYS A 23 8.03 19.31 -10.20
C LYS A 23 7.85 17.81 -10.17
N LYS A 24 6.61 17.36 -10.32
CA LYS A 24 6.24 15.97 -10.60
C LYS A 24 6.67 15.61 -12.03
N SER A 25 7.97 15.42 -12.25
CA SER A 25 8.46 14.81 -13.48
C SER A 25 8.28 13.30 -13.35
N ILE A 26 7.47 12.71 -14.23
CA ILE A 26 7.63 11.30 -14.55
C ILE A 26 9.03 11.21 -15.17
N VAL A 27 9.99 10.67 -14.43
CA VAL A 27 11.31 10.37 -14.99
C VAL A 27 11.16 9.06 -15.72
N PHE A 28 11.13 9.10 -17.05
CA PHE A 28 11.35 7.91 -17.84
C PHE A 28 12.85 7.67 -17.85
N ASP A 29 13.34 6.88 -16.89
CA ASP A 29 14.72 6.43 -16.92
C ASP A 29 14.82 5.29 -17.94
N SER A 30 15.49 5.53 -19.06
CA SER A 30 15.63 4.56 -20.14
C SER A 30 16.78 3.57 -19.90
N LEU A 31 17.41 3.59 -18.72
CA LEU A 31 18.63 2.82 -18.43
C LEU A 31 18.42 1.63 -17.50
N ASP A 32 17.25 1.49 -16.88
CA ASP A 32 16.85 0.29 -16.15
C ASP A 32 15.47 -0.12 -16.66
N ASP A 33 15.31 -1.33 -17.21
CA ASP A 33 14.05 -1.91 -17.75
C ASP A 33 12.88 -1.99 -16.72
N GLU A 34 13.00 -1.35 -15.55
CA GLU A 34 11.92 -1.15 -14.62
C GLU A 34 11.15 0.12 -14.98
N LEU A 35 9.95 -0.05 -15.55
CA LEU A 35 8.93 0.99 -15.55
C LEU A 35 8.57 1.31 -14.10
N ARG A 36 9.37 2.14 -13.44
CA ARG A 36 8.97 2.74 -12.19
C ARG A 36 7.89 3.75 -12.58
N VAL A 37 6.65 3.50 -12.14
CA VAL A 37 5.75 4.62 -11.85
C VAL A 37 6.38 5.31 -10.65
N ILE A 38 7.44 6.11 -10.91
CA ILE A 38 8.34 6.63 -9.90
C ILE A 38 7.50 7.51 -8.98
N ASP A 39 7.29 7.00 -7.77
CA ASP A 39 7.29 7.73 -6.52
C ASP A 39 7.05 9.23 -6.69
N GLY A 40 5.80 9.57 -6.95
CA GLY A 40 5.38 10.94 -6.69
C GLY A 40 5.71 11.21 -5.22
N ASN A 41 6.56 12.20 -4.94
CA ASN A 41 6.94 12.62 -3.58
C ASN A 41 5.74 12.54 -2.60
N SER A 42 4.56 12.93 -3.06
CA SER A 42 3.30 12.87 -2.30
C SER A 42 2.90 11.46 -1.78
N LYS A 43 3.12 10.37 -2.53
CA LYS A 43 2.79 9.00 -2.10
C LYS A 43 3.70 8.57 -0.95
N GLN A 44 5.02 8.69 -1.11
CA GLN A 44 5.99 8.35 -0.07
C GLN A 44 5.79 9.17 1.21
N LYS A 45 5.42 10.45 1.08
CA LYS A 45 5.06 11.28 2.23
C LYS A 45 3.90 10.67 3.00
N LEU A 46 2.79 10.36 2.31
CA LEU A 46 1.62 9.73 2.91
C LEU A 46 1.95 8.37 3.55
N GLU A 47 2.75 7.54 2.87
CA GLU A 47 3.19 6.24 3.39
C GLU A 47 3.97 6.39 4.71
N LYS A 48 4.88 7.36 4.78
CA LYS A 48 5.62 7.68 6.02
C LYS A 48 4.73 8.23 7.11
N SER A 49 3.79 9.11 6.77
CA SER A 49 2.82 9.66 7.73
C SER A 49 1.98 8.54 8.34
N ILE A 50 1.36 7.69 7.51
CA ILE A 50 0.51 6.58 7.97
C ILE A 50 1.33 5.57 8.78
N ALA A 51 2.53 5.20 8.34
CA ALA A 51 3.40 4.32 9.10
C ALA A 51 3.71 4.86 10.51
N SER A 52 3.97 6.17 10.62
CA SER A 52 4.20 6.85 11.90
C SER A 52 2.96 6.86 12.80
N LEU A 53 1.76 7.04 12.22
CA LEU A 53 0.51 7.02 12.98
C LEU A 53 0.20 5.63 13.55
N GLU A 54 0.44 4.59 12.77
CA GLU A 54 0.20 3.18 13.13
C GLU A 54 1.34 2.55 13.93
N HIS A 55 2.39 3.32 14.28
CA HIS A 55 3.62 2.80 14.90
C HIS A 55 4.28 1.67 14.09
N ALA A 56 4.12 1.69 12.76
CA ALA A 56 4.65 0.70 11.84
C ALA A 56 6.01 1.15 11.26
N LYS A 57 6.83 0.16 10.87
CA LYS A 57 8.12 0.43 10.21
C LYS A 57 7.95 0.95 8.78
N TYR A 58 6.90 0.51 8.10
CA TYR A 58 6.62 0.84 6.71
C TYR A 58 5.11 1.01 6.50
N GLY A 59 4.74 1.78 5.48
CA GLY A 59 3.37 1.95 5.01
C GLY A 59 3.34 1.85 3.48
N LEU A 60 2.26 1.30 2.94
CA LEU A 60 2.06 1.19 1.49
C LEU A 60 0.70 1.78 1.11
N CYS A 61 0.71 2.72 0.18
CA CYS A 61 -0.51 3.36 -0.32
C CYS A 61 -0.97 2.73 -1.62
N TYR A 62 -2.24 2.34 -1.65
CA TYR A 62 -2.91 1.74 -2.80
C TYR A 62 -4.04 2.63 -3.32
N PRO A 63 -4.46 2.51 -4.59
CA PRO A 63 -5.57 3.28 -5.14
C PRO A 63 -6.93 3.02 -4.47
N SER A 64 -7.09 1.88 -3.78
CA SER A 64 -8.28 1.54 -3.00
C SER A 64 -7.99 0.47 -1.95
N GLY A 65 -8.90 0.29 -0.98
CA GLY A 65 -8.82 -0.81 -0.01
C GLY A 65 -8.86 -2.19 -0.67
N THR A 66 -9.65 -2.37 -1.73
CA THR A 66 -9.69 -3.63 -2.49
C THR A 66 -8.37 -3.90 -3.20
N ALA A 67 -7.68 -2.87 -3.71
CA ALA A 67 -6.35 -3.02 -4.29
C ALA A 67 -5.32 -3.45 -3.22
N ALA A 68 -5.38 -2.86 -2.02
CA ALA A 68 -4.53 -3.27 -0.89
C ALA A 68 -4.76 -4.75 -0.51
N VAL A 69 -6.03 -5.15 -0.34
CA VAL A 69 -6.41 -6.55 -0.05
C VAL A 69 -5.94 -7.49 -1.17
N THR A 70 -6.11 -7.09 -2.43
CA THR A 70 -5.65 -7.87 -3.58
C THR A 70 -4.15 -8.09 -3.55
N SER A 71 -3.37 -7.02 -3.34
CA SER A 71 -1.90 -7.11 -3.28
C SER A 71 -1.44 -8.00 -2.13
N ILE A 72 -2.06 -7.90 -0.95
CA ILE A 72 -1.76 -8.81 0.17
C ILE A 72 -2.10 -10.25 -0.20
N SER A 73 -3.27 -10.47 -0.79
CA SER A 73 -3.72 -11.80 -1.18
C SER A 73 -2.86 -12.43 -2.27
N MET A 74 -2.18 -11.65 -3.12
CA MET A 74 -1.25 -12.15 -4.13
C MET A 74 0.06 -12.66 -3.54
N MET A 75 0.37 -12.36 -2.27
CA MET A 75 1.52 -12.94 -1.57
C MET A 75 1.25 -14.37 -1.09
N VAL A 76 0.00 -14.82 -1.11
CA VAL A 76 -0.41 -16.17 -0.71
C VAL A 76 -0.28 -17.11 -1.90
N GLU A 77 0.43 -18.20 -1.71
CA GLU A 77 0.69 -19.21 -2.74
C GLU A 77 -0.47 -20.21 -2.87
N ASP A 78 -0.49 -20.94 -3.99
CA ASP A 78 -1.48 -21.98 -4.22
C ASP A 78 -1.33 -23.12 -3.20
N GLY A 79 -2.44 -23.52 -2.58
CA GLY A 79 -2.46 -24.56 -1.55
C GLY A 79 -2.30 -24.04 -0.11
N GLU A 80 -1.97 -22.76 0.08
CA GLU A 80 -1.98 -22.14 1.39
C GLU A 80 -3.40 -21.85 1.90
N HIS A 81 -3.57 -21.83 3.22
CA HIS A 81 -4.86 -21.61 3.87
C HIS A 81 -4.95 -20.24 4.52
N VAL A 82 -5.95 -19.44 4.13
CA VAL A 82 -6.17 -18.09 4.65
C VAL A 82 -7.36 -18.09 5.62
N VAL A 83 -7.14 -17.62 6.84
CA VAL A 83 -8.20 -17.41 7.84
C VAL A 83 -8.63 -15.95 7.84
N ILE A 84 -9.94 -15.69 7.79
CA ILE A 84 -10.52 -14.36 7.86
C ILE A 84 -11.66 -14.32 8.89
N PHE A 85 -11.98 -13.14 9.40
CA PHE A 85 -13.16 -12.93 10.24
C PHE A 85 -14.45 -13.21 9.47
N ASP A 86 -15.47 -13.76 10.14
CA ASP A 86 -16.76 -14.05 9.51
C ASP A 86 -17.48 -12.75 9.08
N SER A 87 -17.42 -11.73 9.94
CA SER A 87 -17.91 -10.37 9.67
C SER A 87 -16.80 -9.49 9.10
N VAL A 88 -16.54 -9.64 7.81
CA VAL A 88 -15.63 -8.79 7.04
C VAL A 88 -16.40 -7.95 6.02
N TYR A 89 -15.82 -6.84 5.57
CA TYR A 89 -16.37 -6.04 4.48
C TYR A 89 -16.78 -6.92 3.29
N HIS A 90 -18.00 -6.72 2.76
CA HIS A 90 -18.59 -7.58 1.74
C HIS A 90 -17.70 -7.70 0.50
N GLY A 91 -17.09 -6.60 0.04
CA GLY A 91 -16.20 -6.62 -1.12
C GLY A 91 -14.98 -7.52 -0.93
N THR A 92 -14.42 -7.56 0.28
CA THR A 92 -13.31 -8.46 0.63
C THR A 92 -13.75 -9.92 0.57
N ARG A 93 -14.94 -10.22 1.11
CA ARG A 93 -15.52 -11.58 1.07
C ARG A 93 -15.76 -12.05 -0.36
N THR A 94 -16.31 -11.19 -1.20
CA THR A 94 -16.59 -11.48 -2.61
C THR A 94 -15.29 -11.70 -3.39
N TYR A 95 -14.29 -10.85 -3.20
CA TYR A 95 -12.98 -11.01 -3.85
C TYR A 95 -12.31 -12.35 -3.50
N LEU A 96 -12.24 -12.71 -2.21
CA LEU A 96 -11.58 -13.95 -1.79
C LEU A 96 -12.28 -15.22 -2.31
N LYS A 97 -13.62 -15.21 -2.39
CA LYS A 97 -14.38 -16.30 -3.01
C LYS A 97 -14.07 -16.48 -4.50
N ILE A 98 -13.93 -15.38 -5.23
CA ILE A 98 -13.55 -15.42 -6.65
C ILE A 98 -12.14 -16.00 -6.79
N ARG A 99 -11.19 -15.53 -5.96
CA ARG A 99 -9.81 -16.04 -5.96
C ARG A 99 -9.74 -17.54 -5.65
N GLU A 100 -10.48 -18.02 -4.65
CA GLU A 100 -10.57 -19.46 -4.33
C GLU A 100 -11.07 -20.27 -5.53
N GLY A 101 -12.02 -19.73 -6.29
CA GLY A 101 -12.52 -20.33 -7.52
C GLY A 101 -11.49 -20.40 -8.65
N LEU A 102 -10.56 -19.44 -8.72
CA LEU A 102 -9.50 -19.40 -9.75
C LEU A 102 -8.41 -20.45 -9.49
N GLY A 103 -8.08 -20.76 -8.23
CA GLY A 103 -7.10 -21.78 -7.86
C GLY A 103 -7.58 -23.22 -8.05
N LYS A 104 -8.87 -23.44 -8.30
CA LYS A 104 -9.44 -24.75 -8.61
C LYS A 104 -9.25 -25.03 -10.10
N SER A 105 -8.06 -25.52 -10.48
CA SER A 105 -7.83 -26.08 -11.82
C SER A 105 -8.89 -27.15 -12.11
N LYS A 106 -9.60 -27.01 -13.23
CA LYS A 106 -10.55 -28.01 -13.73
C LYS A 106 -9.78 -29.31 -13.96
N LYS A 107 -9.85 -30.24 -13.01
CA LYS A 107 -9.63 -31.66 -13.29
C LYS A 107 -10.77 -32.21 -14.12
#